data_AF-A0AAE3A875-F1
#
_entry.id   AF-A0AAE3A875-F1
#
_cell.length_a   1.000
_cell.length_b   1.000
_cell.length_c   1.000
_cell.angle_alpha   90.00
_cell.angle_beta   90.00
_cell.angle_gamma   90.00
#
_symmetry.space_group_name_H-M   'P 1'
#
loop_
_entity.id
_entity.type
_entity.pdbx_description
1 polymer ?
#
loop_
_entity_poly.entity_id
_entity_poly.type
_entity_poly.pdbx_seq_one_letter_code
_entity_poly.pdbx_strand_id
1 'polypeptide(L)'
;MGFFDKKYCDVCGEKIGLLGNRKLEDGNLCKDCAAKLSPFFSERKSSTVEEIKQQLAYREENQRQIAGFRATRIIGDRMKVMVDELGKRFVVTSSSDILKANPDIIPLSDVISCNLDLQVDDTELKKEDAQGKEVSYNPPRFCYSYNFYIEISVRHPWFSQIRFRLNSSDIEIVDEATGMGAGMGRMMGSRRQSMVHPEYNMDYRKYQQMADEIVAVLTGQPTARSVAANVINNMADGQGFVNSVVSGIGAGAGMAGAGMMQNPNMMQGQAGMQNPNMMQGQAGMQNPNMMQGQAGMQNPNMMQGQTGMQNGSWVCSCGMTNTGRFCQNCGSPQPAARRLRCSNCGWEPTDPTHLPKFCPQCGSPL
;
A
#
# COMPACT_ATOMS: atom_id res chain seq x y z
N MET A 1 -50.92 -31.31 -5.16
CA MET A 1 -50.21 -30.80 -6.37
C MET A 1 -48.74 -30.63 -6.02
N GLY A 2 -47.83 -30.54 -7.00
CA GLY A 2 -46.38 -30.58 -6.76
C GLY A 2 -45.85 -29.35 -6.01
N PHE A 3 -44.88 -29.54 -5.10
CA PHE A 3 -44.43 -28.54 -4.12
C PHE A 3 -43.53 -27.40 -4.68
N PHE A 4 -43.34 -27.34 -6.00
CA PHE A 4 -42.51 -26.32 -6.65
C PHE A 4 -43.06 -25.97 -8.03
N ASP A 5 -43.40 -24.70 -8.24
CA ASP A 5 -43.73 -24.18 -9.57
C ASP A 5 -42.53 -24.24 -10.52
N LYS A 6 -42.79 -24.57 -11.78
CA LYS A 6 -41.77 -24.64 -12.83
C LYS A 6 -41.31 -23.22 -13.18
N LYS A 7 -40.15 -22.80 -12.67
CA LYS A 7 -39.53 -21.52 -13.01
C LYS A 7 -38.76 -21.62 -14.32
N TYR A 8 -38.83 -20.56 -15.12
CA TYR A 8 -38.10 -20.39 -16.37
C TYR A 8 -37.15 -19.20 -16.24
N CYS A 9 -36.18 -19.07 -17.13
CA CYS A 9 -35.24 -17.96 -17.11
C CYS A 9 -35.76 -16.82 -17.98
N ASP A 10 -35.99 -15.66 -17.37
CA ASP A 10 -36.56 -14.48 -18.04
C ASP A 10 -35.55 -13.79 -18.99
N VAL A 11 -34.35 -14.36 -19.13
CA VAL A 11 -33.28 -13.94 -20.06
C VAL A 11 -33.13 -14.87 -21.26
N CYS A 12 -33.33 -16.18 -21.12
CA CYS A 12 -33.12 -17.15 -22.21
C CYS A 12 -34.28 -18.15 -22.43
N GLY A 13 -35.40 -18.00 -21.74
CA GLY A 13 -36.57 -18.89 -21.83
C GLY A 13 -36.40 -20.26 -21.17
N GLU A 14 -35.17 -20.74 -20.97
CA GLU A 14 -34.89 -22.09 -20.51
C GLU A 14 -35.44 -22.41 -19.11
N LYS A 15 -35.88 -23.66 -18.93
CA LYS A 15 -36.45 -24.15 -17.67
C LYS A 15 -35.36 -24.26 -16.59
N ILE A 16 -35.57 -23.62 -15.45
CA ILE A 16 -34.60 -23.62 -14.35
C ILE A 16 -34.75 -24.89 -13.50
N GLY A 17 -33.62 -25.57 -13.24
CA GLY A 17 -33.54 -26.71 -12.30
C GLY A 17 -33.57 -26.28 -10.83
N LEU A 18 -33.87 -27.23 -9.93
CA LEU A 18 -34.19 -26.97 -8.51
C LEU A 18 -33.19 -26.05 -7.76
N LEU A 19 -31.89 -26.19 -8.04
CA LEU A 19 -30.80 -25.43 -7.40
C LEU A 19 -30.17 -24.37 -8.34
N GLY A 20 -30.78 -24.13 -9.50
CA GLY A 20 -30.21 -23.30 -10.57
C GLY A 20 -30.76 -21.88 -10.68
N ASN A 21 -31.65 -21.44 -9.78
CA ASN A 21 -32.31 -20.13 -9.85
C ASN A 21 -31.60 -19.06 -9.01
N ARG A 22 -31.28 -17.93 -9.63
CA ARG A 22 -31.07 -16.65 -8.96
C ARG A 22 -32.28 -15.75 -9.22
N LYS A 23 -33.05 -15.44 -8.17
CA LYS A 23 -34.09 -14.40 -8.24
C LYS A 23 -33.41 -13.05 -8.55
N LEU A 24 -33.95 -12.35 -9.53
CA LEU A 24 -33.67 -10.96 -9.88
C LEU A 24 -34.74 -10.06 -9.23
N GLU A 25 -34.78 -8.75 -9.49
CA GLU A 25 -35.87 -7.93 -8.95
C GLU A 25 -37.23 -8.32 -9.58
N ASP A 26 -37.34 -8.18 -10.89
CA ASP A 26 -38.52 -8.44 -11.73
C ASP A 26 -38.60 -9.91 -12.23
N GLY A 27 -37.49 -10.64 -12.35
CA GLY A 27 -37.47 -11.99 -12.93
C GLY A 27 -36.61 -13.05 -12.22
N ASN A 28 -36.14 -14.03 -12.98
CA ASN A 28 -35.40 -15.22 -12.59
C ASN A 28 -34.27 -15.50 -13.59
N LEU A 29 -33.09 -15.85 -13.07
CA LEU A 29 -31.89 -16.10 -13.86
C LEU A 29 -31.38 -17.53 -13.64
N CYS A 30 -31.15 -18.27 -14.74
CA CYS A 30 -30.54 -19.59 -14.67
C CYS A 30 -29.03 -19.50 -14.40
N LYS A 31 -28.47 -20.55 -13.78
CA LYS A 31 -27.03 -20.73 -13.55
C LYS A 31 -26.15 -20.49 -14.78
N ASP A 32 -26.61 -20.86 -15.98
CA ASP A 32 -25.78 -20.85 -17.20
C ASP A 32 -25.69 -19.45 -17.83
N CYS A 33 -26.76 -18.65 -17.81
CA CYS A 33 -26.68 -17.22 -18.08
C CYS A 33 -25.91 -16.48 -16.98
N ALA A 34 -26.15 -16.84 -15.71
CA ALA A 34 -25.43 -16.27 -14.56
C ALA A 34 -23.90 -16.46 -14.60
N ALA A 35 -23.42 -17.50 -15.29
CA ALA A 35 -22.00 -17.82 -15.48
C ALA A 35 -21.33 -17.08 -16.65
N LYS A 36 -22.10 -16.53 -17.61
CA LYS A 36 -21.58 -15.68 -18.69
C LYS A 36 -21.25 -14.25 -18.23
N LEU A 37 -21.96 -13.78 -17.20
CA LEU A 37 -21.79 -12.46 -16.60
C LEU A 37 -20.36 -12.23 -16.11
N SER A 38 -19.92 -10.96 -16.07
CA SER A 38 -18.59 -10.58 -15.56
C SER A 38 -18.31 -11.23 -14.18
N PRO A 39 -17.11 -11.76 -13.89
CA PRO A 39 -16.74 -12.20 -12.55
C PRO A 39 -16.88 -11.10 -11.50
N PHE A 40 -16.60 -9.84 -11.85
CA PHE A 40 -16.54 -8.70 -10.92
C PHE A 40 -17.89 -8.01 -10.70
N PHE A 41 -18.86 -8.20 -11.61
CA PHE A 41 -20.23 -7.73 -11.40
C PHE A 41 -20.83 -8.40 -10.15
N SER A 42 -21.08 -7.62 -9.10
CA SER A 42 -21.47 -8.11 -7.76
C SER A 42 -22.98 -8.06 -7.53
N GLU A 43 -23.68 -7.08 -8.09
CA GLU A 43 -25.07 -6.69 -7.77
C GLU A 43 -26.15 -7.62 -8.34
N ARG A 44 -25.77 -8.78 -8.89
CA ARG A 44 -26.59 -9.72 -9.71
C ARG A 44 -27.89 -10.27 -9.07
N LYS A 45 -28.23 -9.88 -7.84
CA LYS A 45 -29.47 -10.25 -7.12
C LYS A 45 -30.48 -9.09 -7.04
N SER A 46 -29.99 -7.85 -7.11
CA SER A 46 -30.76 -6.60 -7.14
C SER A 46 -30.67 -5.94 -8.52
N SER A 47 -30.42 -6.72 -9.56
CA SER A 47 -30.52 -6.30 -10.96
C SER A 47 -31.87 -6.74 -11.52
N THR A 48 -32.41 -5.95 -12.43
CA THR A 48 -33.54 -6.30 -13.31
C THR A 48 -33.11 -7.29 -14.39
N VAL A 49 -34.09 -7.94 -15.04
CA VAL A 49 -33.89 -8.77 -16.24
C VAL A 49 -33.23 -8.00 -17.37
N GLU A 50 -33.52 -6.71 -17.50
CA GLU A 50 -32.99 -5.86 -18.57
C GLU A 50 -31.53 -5.48 -18.35
N GLU A 51 -31.13 -5.08 -17.13
CA GLU A 51 -29.71 -4.87 -16.80
C GLU A 51 -28.89 -6.14 -17.00
N ILE A 52 -29.44 -7.32 -16.68
CA ILE A 52 -28.77 -8.60 -16.94
C ILE A 52 -28.58 -8.86 -18.44
N LYS A 53 -29.54 -8.48 -19.29
CA LYS A 53 -29.39 -8.57 -20.77
C LYS A 53 -28.32 -7.59 -21.28
N GLN A 54 -28.32 -6.36 -20.79
CA GLN A 54 -27.32 -5.34 -21.14
C GLN A 54 -25.91 -5.74 -20.70
N GLN A 55 -25.77 -6.34 -19.51
CA GLN A 55 -24.51 -6.91 -19.04
C GLN A 55 -24.04 -8.03 -19.97
N LEU A 56 -24.93 -8.95 -20.38
CA LEU A 56 -24.60 -10.01 -21.33
C LEU A 56 -24.19 -9.46 -22.71
N ALA A 57 -24.86 -8.43 -23.23
CA ALA A 57 -24.48 -7.78 -24.48
C ALA A 57 -23.07 -7.14 -24.39
N TYR A 58 -22.74 -6.49 -23.27
CA TYR A 58 -21.38 -6.03 -22.98
C TYR A 58 -20.37 -7.21 -22.96
N ARG A 59 -20.73 -8.37 -22.39
CA ARG A 59 -19.85 -9.56 -22.35
C ARG A 59 -19.61 -10.17 -23.73
N GLU A 60 -20.58 -10.10 -24.64
CA GLU A 60 -20.41 -10.52 -26.04
C GLU A 60 -19.48 -9.58 -26.82
N GLU A 61 -19.59 -8.26 -26.62
CA GLU A 61 -18.68 -7.28 -27.22
C GLU A 61 -17.26 -7.39 -26.64
N ASN A 62 -17.12 -7.58 -25.33
CA ASN A 62 -15.84 -7.90 -24.69
C ASN A 62 -15.18 -9.15 -25.32
N GLN A 63 -15.97 -10.19 -25.63
CA GLN A 63 -15.45 -11.40 -26.27
C GLN A 63 -14.90 -11.15 -27.67
N ARG A 64 -15.52 -10.26 -28.46
CA ARG A 64 -15.00 -9.83 -29.77
C ARG A 64 -13.66 -9.12 -29.63
N GLN A 65 -13.53 -8.26 -28.62
CA GLN A 65 -12.31 -7.51 -28.36
C GLN A 65 -11.14 -8.37 -27.85
N ILE A 66 -11.40 -9.48 -27.14
CA ILE A 66 -10.36 -10.42 -26.67
C ILE A 66 -9.54 -10.99 -27.85
N ALA A 67 -10.14 -11.22 -29.02
CA ALA A 67 -9.42 -11.70 -30.20
C ALA A 67 -8.34 -10.71 -30.70
N GLY A 68 -8.47 -9.42 -30.36
CA GLY A 68 -7.47 -8.39 -30.63
C GLY A 68 -6.54 -8.08 -29.45
N PHE A 69 -6.73 -8.68 -28.28
CA PHE A 69 -5.95 -8.39 -27.06
C PHE A 69 -4.54 -9.00 -27.13
N ARG A 70 -3.50 -8.19 -26.90
CA ARG A 70 -2.10 -8.63 -26.98
C ARG A 70 -1.35 -8.31 -25.69
N ALA A 71 -1.27 -9.30 -24.79
CA ALA A 71 -0.47 -9.17 -23.57
C ALA A 71 1.01 -8.96 -23.92
N THR A 72 1.53 -7.76 -23.67
CA THR A 72 2.97 -7.44 -23.71
C THR A 72 3.64 -7.66 -22.36
N ARG A 73 2.85 -7.61 -21.28
CA ARG A 73 3.27 -7.88 -19.89
C ARG A 73 2.27 -8.79 -19.19
N ILE A 74 2.76 -9.71 -18.36
CA ILE A 74 1.96 -10.65 -17.56
C ILE A 74 2.59 -10.73 -16.17
N ILE A 75 1.83 -10.42 -15.11
CA ILE A 75 2.31 -10.38 -13.72
C ILE A 75 1.40 -11.23 -12.83
N GLY A 76 1.99 -12.09 -11.97
CA GLY A 76 1.29 -12.95 -11.02
C GLY A 76 1.28 -14.45 -11.38
N ASP A 77 1.11 -15.32 -10.36
CA ASP A 77 1.20 -16.78 -10.51
C ASP A 77 -0.14 -17.46 -10.82
N ARG A 78 -1.09 -17.44 -9.87
CA ARG A 78 -2.43 -18.02 -10.06
C ARG A 78 -3.31 -17.02 -10.81
N MET A 79 -3.74 -15.98 -10.11
CA MET A 79 -4.33 -14.79 -10.71
C MET A 79 -3.24 -13.97 -11.39
N LYS A 80 -3.56 -13.41 -12.55
CA LYS A 80 -2.63 -12.64 -13.39
C LYS A 80 -3.26 -11.33 -13.80
N VAL A 81 -2.46 -10.27 -13.76
CA VAL A 81 -2.72 -9.04 -14.52
C VAL A 81 -1.98 -9.19 -15.84
N MET A 82 -2.72 -9.19 -16.96
CA MET A 82 -2.13 -9.15 -18.30
C MET A 82 -2.40 -7.77 -18.88
N VAL A 83 -1.37 -7.12 -19.44
CA VAL A 83 -1.45 -5.75 -19.95
C VAL A 83 -1.07 -5.72 -21.42
N ASP A 84 -1.92 -5.08 -22.21
CA ASP A 84 -1.71 -4.73 -23.62
C ASP A 84 -1.27 -3.26 -23.64
N GLU A 85 0.04 -3.03 -23.54
CA GLU A 85 0.63 -1.69 -23.40
C GLU A 85 0.47 -0.83 -24.67
N LEU A 86 0.17 -1.46 -25.82
CA LEU A 86 -0.14 -0.78 -27.09
C LEU A 86 -1.62 -0.40 -27.16
N GLY A 87 -2.52 -1.36 -26.87
CA GLY A 87 -3.98 -1.15 -26.81
C GLY A 87 -4.46 -0.41 -25.55
N LYS A 88 -3.54 0.02 -24.68
CA LYS A 88 -3.78 0.77 -23.42
C LYS A 88 -4.87 0.18 -22.54
N ARG A 89 -4.81 -1.13 -22.33
CA ARG A 89 -5.83 -1.92 -21.63
C ARG A 89 -5.24 -3.12 -20.92
N PHE A 90 -5.97 -3.67 -19.94
CA PHE A 90 -5.56 -4.85 -19.17
C PHE A 90 -6.74 -5.81 -18.96
N VAL A 91 -6.41 -7.04 -18.54
CA VAL A 91 -7.36 -8.04 -18.04
C VAL A 91 -6.84 -8.65 -16.74
N VAL A 92 -7.75 -9.09 -15.87
CA VAL A 92 -7.43 -9.81 -14.62
C VAL A 92 -8.05 -11.19 -14.66
N THR A 93 -7.24 -12.25 -14.61
CA THR A 93 -7.73 -13.63 -14.77
C THR A 93 -6.80 -14.69 -14.20
N SER A 94 -7.35 -15.86 -13.86
CA SER A 94 -6.56 -17.08 -13.58
C SER A 94 -6.38 -17.98 -14.80
N SER A 95 -7.18 -17.78 -15.88
CA SER A 95 -7.12 -18.61 -17.08
C SER A 95 -5.90 -18.30 -17.94
N SER A 96 -5.28 -19.34 -18.49
CA SER A 96 -4.33 -19.22 -19.61
C SER A 96 -5.04 -19.06 -20.96
N ASP A 97 -6.25 -19.60 -21.10
CA ASP A 97 -7.11 -19.45 -22.27
C ASP A 97 -8.06 -18.26 -22.03
N ILE A 98 -7.67 -17.08 -22.52
CA ILE A 98 -8.47 -15.86 -22.40
C ILE A 98 -9.62 -15.81 -23.41
N LEU A 99 -9.50 -16.48 -24.56
CA LEU A 99 -10.54 -16.53 -25.60
C LEU A 99 -11.79 -17.26 -25.10
N LYS A 100 -11.59 -18.35 -24.35
CA LYS A 100 -12.66 -19.12 -23.71
C LYS A 100 -13.13 -18.53 -22.39
N ALA A 101 -12.22 -17.99 -21.56
CA ALA A 101 -12.58 -17.41 -20.27
C ALA A 101 -13.24 -16.02 -20.40
N ASN A 102 -12.99 -15.31 -21.50
CA ASN A 102 -13.52 -13.98 -21.77
C ASN A 102 -13.34 -13.02 -20.55
N PRO A 103 -12.13 -12.79 -20.03
CA PRO A 103 -11.95 -11.87 -18.90
C PRO A 103 -12.31 -10.43 -19.31
N ASP A 104 -12.82 -9.62 -18.39
CA ASP A 104 -13.19 -8.24 -18.69
C ASP A 104 -11.95 -7.42 -19.08
N ILE A 105 -12.02 -6.78 -20.25
CA ILE A 105 -11.01 -5.85 -20.79
C ILE A 105 -11.31 -4.46 -20.26
N ILE A 106 -10.30 -3.85 -19.64
CA ILE A 106 -10.45 -2.55 -18.97
C ILE A 106 -9.40 -1.59 -19.52
N PRO A 107 -9.78 -0.41 -20.03
CA PRO A 107 -8.83 0.63 -20.41
C PRO A 107 -8.00 1.10 -19.22
N LEU A 108 -6.70 1.32 -19.42
CA LEU A 108 -5.82 1.89 -18.39
C LEU A 108 -6.27 3.31 -17.97
N SER A 109 -6.96 4.03 -18.86
CA SER A 109 -7.57 5.35 -18.58
C SER A 109 -8.74 5.31 -17.58
N ASP A 110 -9.32 4.13 -17.34
CA ASP A 110 -10.43 3.96 -16.40
C ASP A 110 -9.96 3.44 -15.02
N VAL A 111 -8.66 3.22 -14.82
CA VAL A 111 -8.10 2.96 -13.49
C VAL A 111 -8.14 4.24 -12.67
N ILE A 112 -8.85 4.19 -11.54
CA ILE A 112 -8.94 5.28 -10.55
C ILE A 112 -7.80 5.14 -9.53
N SER A 113 -7.53 3.90 -9.08
CA SER A 113 -6.38 3.57 -8.24
C SER A 113 -6.06 2.08 -8.31
N CYS A 114 -4.83 1.71 -7.96
CA CYS A 114 -4.42 0.33 -7.72
C CYS A 114 -3.57 0.30 -6.46
N ASN A 115 -3.92 -0.56 -5.50
CA ASN A 115 -3.27 -0.63 -4.19
C ASN A 115 -2.97 -2.08 -3.80
N LEU A 116 -1.98 -2.26 -2.92
CA LEU A 116 -1.75 -3.50 -2.17
C LEU A 116 -2.49 -3.43 -0.82
N ASP A 117 -3.41 -4.36 -0.60
CA ASP A 117 -3.94 -4.72 0.72
C ASP A 117 -3.15 -5.93 1.23
N LEU A 118 -2.29 -5.72 2.24
CA LEU A 118 -1.51 -6.78 2.88
C LEU A 118 -2.21 -7.21 4.17
N GLN A 119 -2.87 -8.36 4.12
CA GLN A 119 -3.45 -9.00 5.30
C GLN A 119 -2.35 -9.78 6.04
N VAL A 120 -2.37 -9.66 7.37
CA VAL A 120 -1.42 -10.32 8.27
C VAL A 120 -2.21 -10.88 9.43
N ASP A 121 -2.16 -12.20 9.57
CA ASP A 121 -2.77 -12.94 10.69
C ASP A 121 -1.65 -13.50 11.57
N ASP A 122 -1.71 -13.29 12.88
CA ASP A 122 -0.77 -13.89 13.84
C ASP A 122 -1.43 -15.00 14.68
N THR A 123 -0.71 -16.09 14.90
CA THR A 123 -1.17 -17.24 15.70
C THR A 123 -0.08 -17.62 16.70
N GLU A 124 -0.42 -17.59 18.00
CA GLU A 124 0.49 -18.08 19.05
C GLU A 124 0.71 -19.59 18.88
N LEU A 125 1.96 -19.97 18.64
CA LEU A 125 2.39 -21.36 18.66
C LEU A 125 2.41 -21.85 20.12
N LYS A 126 1.92 -23.06 20.33
CA LYS A 126 1.92 -23.72 21.64
C LYS A 126 2.73 -25.02 21.60
N LYS A 127 2.91 -25.60 22.78
CA LYS A 127 3.44 -26.95 22.97
C LYS A 127 2.50 -27.74 23.86
N GLU A 128 2.57 -29.06 23.77
CA GLU A 128 1.98 -29.95 24.75
C GLU A 128 2.87 -30.01 26.01
N ASP A 129 2.27 -30.03 27.20
CA ASP A 129 2.97 -30.33 28.45
C ASP A 129 2.99 -31.85 28.75
N ALA A 130 3.61 -32.24 29.87
CA ALA A 130 3.71 -33.66 30.26
C ALA A 130 2.37 -34.28 30.70
N GLN A 131 1.29 -33.51 30.66
CA GLN A 131 -0.07 -33.89 31.04
C GLN A 131 -1.04 -33.86 29.83
N GLY A 132 -0.53 -33.65 28.61
CA GLY A 132 -1.32 -33.63 27.38
C GLY A 132 -2.04 -32.30 27.11
N LYS A 133 -1.64 -31.21 27.79
CA LYS A 133 -2.32 -29.91 27.71
C LYS A 133 -1.52 -28.92 26.86
N GLU A 134 -2.20 -28.18 25.99
CA GLU A 134 -1.64 -27.01 25.32
C GLU A 134 -1.21 -25.92 26.32
N VAL A 135 0.06 -25.53 26.25
CA VAL A 135 0.63 -24.38 26.97
C VAL A 135 1.51 -23.54 26.05
N SER A 136 1.56 -22.23 26.32
CA SER A 136 2.45 -21.28 25.63
C SER A 136 3.93 -21.68 25.73
N TYR A 137 4.73 -21.27 24.75
CA TYR A 137 6.17 -21.17 24.94
C TYR A 137 6.51 -20.04 25.92
N ASN A 138 7.72 -20.08 26.49
CA ASN A 138 8.28 -18.96 27.26
C ASN A 138 9.71 -18.67 26.74
N PRO A 139 9.95 -17.53 26.05
CA PRO A 139 8.94 -16.55 25.62
C PRO A 139 7.90 -17.17 24.65
N PRO A 140 6.69 -16.59 24.55
CA PRO A 140 5.72 -16.96 23.52
C PRO A 140 6.31 -16.87 22.12
N ARG A 141 5.77 -17.64 21.18
CA ARG A 141 6.20 -17.71 19.79
C ARG A 141 4.99 -17.56 18.89
N PHE A 142 5.17 -16.96 17.72
CA PHE A 142 4.08 -16.71 16.78
C PHE A 142 4.41 -17.26 15.40
N CYS A 143 3.39 -17.70 14.67
CA CYS A 143 3.44 -17.80 13.22
C CYS A 143 2.65 -16.62 12.64
N TYR A 144 3.24 -15.93 11.67
CA TYR A 144 2.61 -14.85 10.92
C TYR A 144 2.28 -15.34 9.51
N SER A 145 1.00 -15.37 9.14
CA SER A 145 0.57 -15.60 7.75
C SER A 145 0.41 -14.27 7.02
N TYR A 146 1.07 -14.12 5.88
CA TYR A 146 0.95 -12.94 5.01
C TYR A 146 0.16 -13.26 3.74
N ASN A 147 -0.87 -12.44 3.47
CA ASN A 147 -1.77 -12.58 2.33
C ASN A 147 -1.87 -11.28 1.53
N PHE A 148 -1.44 -11.33 0.27
CA PHE A 148 -1.32 -10.18 -0.61
C PHE A 148 -2.57 -10.09 -1.48
N TYR A 149 -3.37 -9.03 -1.31
CA TYR A 149 -4.50 -8.70 -2.17
C TYR A 149 -4.19 -7.45 -3.00
N ILE A 150 -4.50 -7.49 -4.29
CA ILE A 150 -4.51 -6.29 -5.12
C ILE A 150 -5.94 -5.78 -5.19
N GLU A 151 -6.12 -4.49 -4.91
CA GLU A 151 -7.37 -3.76 -5.10
C GLU A 151 -7.21 -2.70 -6.20
N ILE A 152 -7.97 -2.86 -7.29
CA ILE A 152 -8.01 -1.93 -8.43
C ILE A 152 -9.39 -1.28 -8.46
N SER A 153 -9.46 0.02 -8.21
CA SER A 153 -10.69 0.81 -8.37
C SER A 153 -10.79 1.31 -9.80
N VAL A 154 -11.96 1.17 -10.43
CA VAL A 154 -12.15 1.46 -11.87
C VAL A 154 -13.45 2.24 -12.14
N ARG A 155 -13.43 3.05 -13.21
CA ARG A 155 -14.63 3.68 -13.77
C ARG A 155 -15.26 2.74 -14.80
N HIS A 156 -16.14 1.85 -14.35
CA HIS A 156 -16.79 0.88 -15.24
C HIS A 156 -18.29 0.70 -14.88
N PRO A 157 -19.22 0.58 -15.86
CA PRO A 157 -20.66 0.56 -15.56
C PRO A 157 -21.15 -0.61 -14.72
N TRP A 158 -20.41 -1.74 -14.74
CA TRP A 158 -20.85 -3.00 -14.13
C TRP A 158 -20.13 -3.37 -12.83
N PHE A 159 -19.09 -2.63 -12.45
CA PHE A 159 -18.34 -2.83 -11.20
C PHE A 159 -17.39 -1.65 -10.95
N SER A 160 -17.23 -1.26 -9.69
CA SER A 160 -16.32 -0.18 -9.26
C SER A 160 -14.94 -0.66 -8.80
N GLN A 161 -14.80 -1.95 -8.46
CA GLN A 161 -13.59 -2.52 -7.88
C GLN A 161 -13.31 -3.93 -8.39
N ILE A 162 -12.03 -4.22 -8.62
CA ILE A 162 -11.48 -5.57 -8.77
C ILE A 162 -10.59 -5.85 -7.57
N ARG A 163 -10.92 -6.88 -6.79
CA ARG A 163 -10.06 -7.40 -5.72
C ARG A 163 -9.70 -8.85 -6.01
N PHE A 164 -8.42 -9.19 -5.92
CA PHE A 164 -7.96 -10.57 -6.04
C PHE A 164 -6.74 -10.84 -5.18
N ARG A 165 -6.60 -12.09 -4.72
CA ARG A 165 -5.41 -12.56 -4.00
C ARG A 165 -4.29 -12.87 -4.98
N LEU A 166 -3.13 -12.26 -4.79
CA LEU A 166 -1.94 -12.39 -5.63
C LEU A 166 -1.15 -13.66 -5.27
N ASN A 167 -1.01 -13.98 -3.98
CA ASN A 167 -0.27 -15.15 -3.51
C ASN A 167 -1.06 -16.46 -3.68
N SER A 168 -0.39 -17.51 -4.19
CA SER A 168 -1.00 -18.83 -4.45
C SER A 168 -1.37 -19.59 -3.18
N SER A 169 -0.66 -19.32 -2.09
CA SER A 169 -0.68 -20.03 -0.82
C SER A 169 -0.22 -19.05 0.26
N ASP A 170 -0.64 -19.29 1.49
CA ASP A 170 -0.35 -18.44 2.63
C ASP A 170 1.17 -18.42 2.87
N ILE A 171 1.72 -17.23 3.17
CA ILE A 171 3.16 -17.04 3.32
C ILE A 171 3.43 -17.03 4.82
N GLU A 172 3.70 -18.21 5.38
CA GLU A 172 3.94 -18.39 6.80
C GLU A 172 5.38 -18.03 7.18
N ILE A 173 5.54 -17.26 8.26
CA ILE A 173 6.83 -16.88 8.85
C ILE A 173 6.74 -17.10 10.36
N VAL A 174 7.50 -18.06 10.87
CA VAL A 174 7.55 -18.41 12.30
C VAL A 174 8.61 -17.58 13.02
N ASP A 175 8.31 -17.12 14.23
CA ASP A 175 9.30 -16.65 15.20
C ASP A 175 10.15 -17.82 15.71
N GLU A 176 11.06 -18.29 14.85
CA GLU A 176 12.19 -19.10 15.26
C GLU A 176 13.16 -18.24 16.05
N ALA A 177 12.85 -18.08 17.34
CA ALA A 177 13.83 -17.73 18.36
C ALA A 177 14.95 -18.77 18.33
N THR A 178 16.01 -18.48 17.55
CA THR A 178 17.09 -19.42 17.18
C THR A 178 17.79 -19.98 18.42
N GLY A 179 17.35 -21.17 18.84
CA GLY A 179 18.13 -22.03 19.71
C GLY A 179 19.47 -22.32 19.03
N MET A 180 20.56 -22.33 19.81
CA MET A 180 21.89 -22.55 19.26
C MET A 180 21.96 -23.91 18.55
N GLY A 181 22.02 -23.88 17.22
CA GLY A 181 22.56 -25.00 16.46
C GLY A 181 23.99 -25.28 16.95
N ALA A 182 24.35 -26.56 17.10
CA ALA A 182 25.61 -26.96 17.71
C ALA A 182 26.83 -26.60 16.84
N GLY A 183 27.32 -25.37 16.97
CA GLY A 183 28.48 -24.84 16.25
C GLY A 183 29.21 -23.81 17.10
N MET A 184 30.51 -24.03 17.35
CA MET A 184 31.30 -23.14 18.19
C MET A 184 31.54 -21.77 17.54
N GLY A 185 31.11 -20.72 18.24
CA GLY A 185 31.82 -19.44 18.27
C GLY A 185 31.54 -18.44 17.14
N ARG A 186 30.83 -17.37 17.50
CA ARG A 186 31.30 -15.99 17.28
C ARG A 186 30.70 -15.05 18.34
N MET A 187 31.46 -14.03 18.70
CA MET A 187 31.22 -13.14 19.85
C MET A 187 30.71 -11.75 19.40
N MET A 188 30.16 -11.01 20.36
CA MET A 188 29.91 -9.55 20.33
C MET A 188 28.97 -8.99 19.25
N GLY A 189 27.70 -8.81 19.63
CA GLY A 189 27.32 -7.48 20.11
C GLY A 189 27.03 -6.37 19.10
N SER A 190 26.04 -6.53 18.23
CA SER A 190 25.16 -5.41 17.81
C SER A 190 23.84 -5.92 17.23
N ARG A 191 22.75 -5.18 17.51
CA ARG A 191 21.39 -5.33 16.97
C ARG A 191 20.92 -6.77 16.71
N ARG A 192 20.25 -7.36 17.70
CA ARG A 192 19.19 -8.35 17.44
C ARG A 192 17.99 -7.65 16.78
N GLN A 193 18.13 -7.25 15.51
CA GLN A 193 16.94 -7.18 14.65
C GLN A 193 16.38 -8.61 14.55
N SER A 194 15.07 -8.75 14.65
CA SER A 194 14.42 -10.05 14.63
C SER A 194 14.71 -10.76 13.30
N MET A 195 15.11 -12.04 13.37
CA MET A 195 15.26 -12.91 12.18
C MET A 195 13.91 -13.18 11.49
N VAL A 196 12.81 -12.74 12.11
CA VAL A 196 11.41 -12.84 11.68
C VAL A 196 10.96 -11.69 10.78
N HIS A 197 11.83 -10.74 10.40
CA HIS A 197 11.41 -9.65 9.51
C HIS A 197 10.98 -10.21 8.14
N PRO A 198 9.78 -9.90 7.62
CA PRO A 198 9.22 -10.61 6.46
C PRO A 198 10.05 -10.43 5.18
N GLU A 199 10.82 -9.35 5.06
CA GLU A 199 11.77 -9.13 3.96
C GLU A 199 12.90 -10.18 3.88
N TYR A 200 13.14 -11.02 4.90
CA TYR A 200 14.08 -12.14 4.75
C TYR A 200 13.45 -13.32 3.99
N ASN A 201 12.13 -13.52 4.08
CA ASN A 201 11.42 -14.52 3.31
C ASN A 201 11.49 -14.19 1.79
N MET A 202 11.68 -15.22 0.96
CA MET A 202 11.82 -15.04 -0.49
C MET A 202 10.47 -14.84 -1.19
N ASP A 203 9.44 -15.58 -0.79
CA ASP A 203 8.09 -15.44 -1.35
C ASP A 203 7.46 -14.10 -0.96
N TYR A 204 7.61 -13.65 0.29
CA TYR A 204 7.15 -12.32 0.71
C TYR A 204 7.72 -11.22 -0.21
N ARG A 205 9.02 -11.22 -0.47
CA ARG A 205 9.67 -10.29 -1.41
C ARG A 205 9.21 -10.48 -2.85
N LYS A 206 9.00 -11.72 -3.30
CA LYS A 206 8.49 -12.02 -4.65
C LYS A 206 7.10 -11.41 -4.84
N TYR A 207 6.19 -11.60 -3.89
CA TYR A 207 4.83 -11.07 -3.95
C TYR A 207 4.78 -9.56 -3.75
N GLN A 208 5.63 -8.97 -2.91
CA GLN A 208 5.80 -7.51 -2.83
C GLN A 208 6.25 -6.94 -4.18
N GLN A 209 7.29 -7.48 -4.81
CA GLN A 209 7.79 -6.99 -6.10
C GLN A 209 6.75 -7.10 -7.23
N MET A 210 5.95 -8.18 -7.24
CA MET A 210 4.85 -8.33 -8.21
C MET A 210 3.70 -7.35 -7.92
N ALA A 211 3.40 -7.06 -6.65
CA ALA A 211 2.42 -6.04 -6.28
C ALA A 211 2.89 -4.63 -6.69
N ASP A 212 4.16 -4.29 -6.42
CA ASP A 212 4.78 -3.02 -6.82
C ASP A 212 4.75 -2.83 -8.35
N GLU A 213 5.00 -3.89 -9.12
CA GLU A 213 4.93 -3.84 -10.59
C GLU A 213 3.50 -3.66 -11.09
N ILE A 214 2.51 -4.36 -10.51
CA ILE A 214 1.09 -4.19 -10.87
C ILE A 214 0.63 -2.76 -10.58
N VAL A 215 0.93 -2.23 -9.39
CA VAL A 215 0.60 -0.85 -9.00
C VAL A 215 1.25 0.14 -9.97
N ALA A 216 2.55 0.02 -10.23
CA ALA A 216 3.27 0.90 -11.15
C ALA A 216 2.68 0.90 -12.57
N VAL A 217 2.44 -0.28 -13.15
CA VAL A 217 1.97 -0.41 -14.55
C VAL A 217 0.52 0.05 -14.70
N LEU A 218 -0.36 -0.20 -13.72
CA LEU A 218 -1.77 0.21 -13.80
C LEU A 218 -2.01 1.68 -13.42
N THR A 219 -1.14 2.30 -12.62
CA THR A 219 -1.25 3.73 -12.26
C THR A 219 -0.34 4.66 -13.08
N GLY A 220 0.56 4.10 -13.90
CA GLY A 220 1.59 4.87 -14.63
C GLY A 220 2.72 5.39 -13.74
N GLN A 221 2.80 4.98 -12.47
CA GLN A 221 3.87 5.38 -11.55
C GLN A 221 5.20 4.68 -11.89
N PRO A 222 6.35 5.32 -11.63
CA PRO A 222 7.64 4.66 -11.76
C PRO A 222 7.81 3.60 -10.65
N THR A 223 8.15 2.36 -11.02
CA THR A 223 8.49 1.31 -10.04
C THR A 223 9.60 1.77 -9.09
N ALA A 224 9.60 1.32 -7.84
CA ALA A 224 10.69 1.58 -6.89
C ALA A 224 12.07 1.20 -7.45
N ARG A 225 12.14 0.15 -8.27
CA ARG A 225 13.36 -0.25 -9.00
C ARG A 225 13.81 0.76 -10.05
N SER A 226 12.89 1.35 -10.82
CA SER A 226 13.21 2.44 -11.76
C SER A 226 13.59 3.74 -11.05
N VAL A 227 12.96 4.07 -9.91
CA VAL A 227 13.37 5.21 -9.08
C VAL A 227 14.78 4.99 -8.55
N ALA A 228 15.07 3.81 -7.99
CA ALA A 228 16.41 3.45 -7.51
C ALA A 228 17.46 3.49 -8.63
N ALA A 229 17.16 2.94 -9.82
CA ALA A 229 18.07 3.00 -10.97
C ALA A 229 18.31 4.44 -11.44
N ASN A 230 17.28 5.29 -11.50
CA ASN A 230 17.41 6.70 -11.83
C ASN A 230 18.27 7.44 -10.78
N VAL A 231 18.08 7.16 -9.50
CA VAL A 231 18.91 7.75 -8.42
C VAL A 231 20.37 7.30 -8.54
N ILE A 232 20.63 6.01 -8.80
CA ILE A 232 21.99 5.49 -9.00
C ILE A 232 22.66 6.16 -10.20
N ASN A 233 21.97 6.30 -11.33
CA ASN A 233 22.52 6.97 -12.51
C ASN A 233 22.82 8.46 -12.24
N ASN A 234 21.88 9.20 -11.65
CA ASN A 234 22.11 10.61 -11.30
C ASN A 234 23.23 10.78 -10.25
N MET A 235 23.46 9.79 -9.37
CA MET A 235 24.61 9.78 -8.46
C MET A 235 25.92 9.46 -9.18
N ALA A 236 25.92 8.57 -10.18
CA ALA A 236 27.11 8.24 -10.98
C ALA A 236 27.53 9.41 -11.90
N ASP A 237 26.56 10.11 -12.50
CA ASP A 237 26.78 11.28 -13.37
C ASP A 237 27.07 12.58 -12.58
N GLY A 238 27.16 12.52 -11.25
CA GLY A 238 27.39 13.68 -10.38
C GLY A 238 26.20 14.67 -10.29
N GLN A 239 25.08 14.36 -10.95
CA GLN A 239 23.82 15.14 -10.99
C GLN A 239 23.01 15.00 -9.69
N GLY A 240 23.66 15.18 -8.54
CA GLY A 240 23.00 15.10 -7.23
C GLY A 240 21.92 16.16 -7.06
N PHE A 241 20.68 15.73 -6.81
CA PHE A 241 19.53 16.52 -6.31
C PHE A 241 18.95 17.63 -7.22
N VAL A 242 19.68 18.19 -8.19
CA VAL A 242 19.21 19.37 -8.95
C VAL A 242 18.05 19.03 -9.91
N ASN A 243 18.15 17.93 -10.67
CA ASN A 243 17.23 17.68 -11.78
C ASN A 243 15.84 17.15 -11.35
N SER A 244 15.73 16.57 -10.15
CA SER A 244 14.47 16.02 -9.61
C SER A 244 13.40 17.08 -9.28
N VAL A 245 13.77 18.35 -9.21
CA VAL A 245 12.81 19.47 -9.02
C VAL A 245 12.35 20.05 -10.36
N VAL A 246 13.25 20.09 -11.36
CA VAL A 246 13.01 20.76 -12.65
C VAL A 246 12.03 19.98 -13.55
N SER A 247 12.06 18.65 -13.51
CA SER A 247 11.12 17.83 -14.31
C SER A 247 9.71 17.72 -13.68
N GLY A 248 9.47 18.32 -12.51
CA GLY A 248 8.23 18.14 -11.74
C GLY A 248 7.17 19.24 -11.89
N ILE A 249 7.54 20.45 -12.34
CA ILE A 249 6.63 21.60 -12.40
C ILE A 249 6.93 22.45 -13.65
N GLY A 250 5.90 22.79 -14.43
CA GLY A 250 5.95 23.95 -15.33
C GLY A 250 6.04 23.68 -16.83
N ALA A 251 5.06 22.98 -17.40
CA ALA A 251 4.75 23.16 -18.83
C ALA A 251 4.09 24.54 -19.04
N GLY A 252 4.90 25.61 -19.13
CA GLY A 252 4.40 26.98 -19.17
C GLY A 252 5.39 28.02 -19.70
N ALA A 253 5.13 28.54 -20.90
CA ALA A 253 5.60 29.82 -21.47
C ALA A 253 7.04 30.26 -21.16
N GLY A 254 7.96 29.95 -22.08
CA GLY A 254 9.37 30.27 -21.93
C GLY A 254 9.77 31.74 -22.09
N MET A 255 11.08 31.96 -21.99
CA MET A 255 11.74 33.13 -22.55
C MET A 255 13.12 32.75 -23.09
N ALA A 256 13.47 33.27 -24.26
CA ALA A 256 14.82 33.16 -24.81
C ALA A 256 15.67 34.34 -24.31
N GLY A 257 16.96 34.11 -24.04
CA GLY A 257 17.88 35.15 -23.58
C GLY A 257 19.32 34.67 -23.52
N ALA A 258 20.10 35.02 -24.55
CA ALA A 258 21.56 34.87 -24.49
C ALA A 258 22.19 36.05 -23.75
N GLY A 259 23.27 35.82 -23.01
CA GLY A 259 24.00 36.89 -22.32
C GLY A 259 25.29 36.40 -21.69
N MET A 260 26.43 36.71 -22.30
CA MET A 260 27.72 36.64 -21.60
C MET A 260 27.81 37.77 -20.58
N MET A 261 28.47 37.52 -19.44
CA MET A 261 29.33 38.56 -18.86
C MET A 261 30.57 37.92 -18.23
N GLN A 262 31.74 38.44 -18.61
CA GLN A 262 33.03 38.06 -18.08
C GLN A 262 33.44 39.07 -17.00
N ASN A 263 34.15 38.62 -15.95
CA ASN A 263 35.18 39.46 -15.35
C ASN A 263 36.25 38.62 -14.63
N PRO A 264 37.54 38.66 -15.04
CA PRO A 264 38.65 38.02 -14.33
C PRO A 264 39.32 38.96 -13.30
N ASN A 265 40.25 38.38 -12.54
CA ASN A 265 41.23 39.03 -11.64
C ASN A 265 40.73 39.67 -10.32
N MET A 266 40.98 38.99 -9.20
CA MET A 266 41.72 39.62 -8.09
C MET A 266 42.68 38.66 -7.37
N MET A 267 43.91 38.61 -7.89
CA MET A 267 45.22 38.48 -7.24
C MET A 267 45.37 37.85 -5.82
N GLN A 268 46.13 36.74 -5.78
CA GLN A 268 47.15 36.30 -4.79
C GLN A 268 46.90 36.33 -3.26
N GLY A 269 47.10 35.16 -2.65
CA GLY A 269 47.51 34.96 -1.25
C GLY A 269 48.33 33.66 -1.13
N GLN A 270 49.40 33.62 -0.33
CA GLN A 270 50.45 32.58 -0.41
C GLN A 270 50.82 31.98 0.96
N ALA A 271 50.99 30.64 1.00
CA ALA A 271 51.49 29.83 2.14
C ALA A 271 50.62 29.89 3.43
N GLY A 272 50.77 28.99 4.42
CA GLY A 272 51.63 27.80 4.55
C GLY A 272 51.44 27.15 5.94
N MET A 273 52.21 26.10 6.25
CA MET A 273 52.18 25.30 7.51
C MET A 273 50.87 24.46 7.66
N GLN A 274 50.83 23.18 8.05
CA GLN A 274 51.70 22.23 8.78
C GLN A 274 51.87 22.50 10.29
N ASN A 275 51.13 21.76 11.13
CA ASN A 275 51.70 20.76 12.04
C ASN A 275 50.62 19.83 12.68
N PRO A 276 50.88 18.55 13.00
CA PRO A 276 50.00 17.69 13.81
C PRO A 276 50.47 17.51 15.28
N ASN A 277 49.72 16.68 16.04
CA ASN A 277 50.04 16.05 17.34
C ASN A 277 50.00 16.87 18.66
N MET A 278 48.97 16.58 19.49
CA MET A 278 49.02 16.19 20.92
C MET A 278 47.65 15.53 21.25
N MET A 279 47.44 14.42 21.96
CA MET A 279 48.17 13.48 22.84
C MET A 279 47.87 13.59 24.37
N GLN A 280 47.20 12.54 24.88
CA GLN A 280 47.08 12.07 26.29
C GLN A 280 46.25 12.85 27.35
N GLY A 281 45.86 12.12 28.42
CA GLY A 281 45.05 12.57 29.58
C GLY A 281 43.57 12.15 29.51
N GLN A 282 43.11 10.93 29.84
CA GLN A 282 43.23 10.07 31.04
C GLN A 282 42.23 10.36 32.19
N ALA A 283 41.24 9.47 32.32
CA ALA A 283 40.51 8.98 33.51
C ALA A 283 39.91 9.94 34.58
N GLY A 284 38.65 9.66 34.99
CA GLY A 284 38.09 10.09 36.28
C GLY A 284 36.58 9.81 36.44
N MET A 285 36.20 9.14 37.55
CA MET A 285 34.81 8.93 38.08
C MET A 285 33.84 8.15 37.17
N GLN A 286 33.07 7.12 37.57
CA GLN A 286 32.64 6.52 38.86
C GLN A 286 31.72 7.37 39.76
N ASN A 287 30.42 7.02 39.79
CA ASN A 287 29.73 6.52 41.00
C ASN A 287 28.43 5.73 40.63
N PRO A 288 27.88 4.81 41.47
CA PRO A 288 26.77 3.91 41.11
C PRO A 288 25.49 4.02 42.01
N ASN A 289 24.63 2.99 41.94
CA ASN A 289 23.35 2.72 42.66
C ASN A 289 22.10 3.43 42.07
N MET A 290 20.96 2.74 41.82
CA MET A 290 20.04 1.97 42.70
C MET A 290 19.38 2.84 43.78
N MET A 291 18.08 2.76 44.09
CA MET A 291 17.03 1.72 43.84
C MET A 291 15.70 2.47 43.44
N GLN A 292 14.42 2.04 43.47
CA GLN A 292 13.65 0.85 43.90
C GLN A 292 12.22 0.84 43.28
N GLY A 293 11.62 -0.35 43.08
CA GLY A 293 10.16 -0.57 42.95
C GLY A 293 9.50 -0.34 41.57
N GLN A 294 8.33 -0.89 41.22
CA GLN A 294 7.73 -2.24 41.33
C GLN A 294 6.24 -2.14 40.93
N ALA A 295 5.78 -2.99 40.00
CA ALA A 295 4.39 -3.38 39.70
C ALA A 295 3.34 -2.30 39.34
N GLY A 296 2.48 -2.62 38.35
CA GLY A 296 1.35 -1.77 37.96
C GLY A 296 0.69 -2.18 36.63
N MET A 297 -0.04 -3.29 36.61
CA MET A 297 -0.97 -3.57 35.51
C MET A 297 -2.21 -2.69 35.64
N GLN A 298 -2.70 -2.14 34.51
CA GLN A 298 -4.10 -2.12 34.05
C GLN A 298 -4.32 -0.95 33.08
N ASN A 299 -4.92 -1.22 31.91
CA ASN A 299 -5.48 -0.17 31.04
C ASN A 299 -6.85 -0.58 30.49
N PRO A 300 -7.93 -0.41 31.27
CA PRO A 300 -9.29 -0.53 30.78
C PRO A 300 -9.76 0.83 30.24
N ASN A 301 -10.04 0.89 28.92
CA ASN A 301 -11.25 1.51 28.34
C ASN A 301 -11.11 1.71 26.83
N MET A 302 -11.94 1.01 26.05
CA MET A 302 -12.42 1.52 24.77
C MET A 302 -13.75 2.27 24.99
N MET A 303 -14.06 3.21 24.09
CA MET A 303 -15.28 4.02 24.01
C MET A 303 -15.66 4.88 25.24
N GLN A 304 -15.63 6.19 25.04
CA GLN A 304 -16.83 7.03 25.24
C GLN A 304 -16.70 8.40 24.54
N GLY A 305 -17.85 9.06 24.31
CA GLY A 305 -17.93 10.51 24.21
C GLY A 305 -17.61 11.14 22.84
N GLN A 306 -18.62 11.26 21.98
CA GLN A 306 -18.64 12.34 21.00
C GLN A 306 -18.66 13.69 21.72
N THR A 307 -17.75 14.60 21.38
CA THR A 307 -17.90 16.04 21.66
C THR A 307 -17.64 16.83 20.39
N GLY A 308 -18.63 17.63 19.99
CA GLY A 308 -18.54 18.43 18.78
C GLY A 308 -17.67 19.67 19.01
N MET A 309 -16.55 19.75 18.30
CA MET A 309 -15.89 21.02 18.01
C MET A 309 -15.99 21.28 16.51
N GLN A 310 -16.81 22.27 16.15
CA GLN A 310 -16.82 22.85 14.82
C GLN A 310 -15.51 23.62 14.67
N ASN A 311 -14.61 23.14 13.81
CA ASN A 311 -13.40 23.85 13.42
C ASN A 311 -13.50 24.22 11.94
N GLY A 312 -12.85 25.33 11.58
CA GLY A 312 -12.91 25.90 10.25
C GLY A 312 -12.40 24.98 9.14
N SER A 313 -12.81 25.32 7.92
CA SER A 313 -12.35 24.66 6.69
C SER A 313 -10.82 24.74 6.57
N TRP A 314 -10.16 23.62 6.29
CA TRP A 314 -8.71 23.50 6.19
C TRP A 314 -8.29 22.89 4.86
N VAL A 315 -7.18 23.36 4.29
CA VAL A 315 -6.62 22.81 3.05
C VAL A 315 -5.60 21.73 3.41
N CYS A 316 -5.75 20.55 2.82
CA CYS A 316 -4.79 19.46 2.96
C CYS A 316 -3.60 19.64 2.02
N SER A 317 -2.47 18.99 2.31
CA SER A 317 -1.28 18.97 1.44
C SER A 317 -1.53 18.42 0.04
N CYS A 318 -2.62 17.66 -0.17
CA CYS A 318 -3.09 17.23 -1.49
C CYS A 318 -3.93 18.30 -2.24
N GLY A 319 -4.02 19.52 -1.73
CA GLY A 319 -4.78 20.64 -2.31
C GLY A 319 -6.28 20.65 -2.01
N MET A 320 -6.86 19.58 -1.45
CA MET A 320 -8.30 19.54 -1.15
C MET A 320 -8.65 20.28 0.14
N THR A 321 -9.68 21.11 0.06
CA THR A 321 -10.34 21.79 1.19
C THR A 321 -11.29 20.84 1.92
N ASN A 322 -11.21 20.77 3.26
CA ASN A 322 -11.87 19.78 4.11
C ASN A 322 -12.45 20.42 5.39
N THR A 323 -13.50 19.83 5.95
CA THR A 323 -14.13 20.26 7.21
C THR A 323 -14.14 19.18 8.31
N GLY A 324 -13.82 17.93 7.98
CA GLY A 324 -13.66 16.83 8.93
C GLY A 324 -12.24 16.72 9.50
N ARG A 325 -12.03 15.83 10.48
CA ARG A 325 -10.71 15.59 11.11
C ARG A 325 -9.69 14.87 10.21
N PHE A 326 -10.08 14.45 9.01
CA PHE A 326 -9.25 13.75 8.02
C PHE A 326 -9.59 14.26 6.61
N CYS A 327 -8.63 14.17 5.70
CA CYS A 327 -8.83 14.55 4.31
C CYS A 327 -9.69 13.50 3.58
N GLN A 328 -10.76 13.95 2.92
CA GLN A 328 -11.66 13.09 2.14
C GLN A 328 -11.00 12.47 0.90
N ASN A 329 -9.90 13.06 0.39
CA ASN A 329 -9.17 12.56 -0.78
C ASN A 329 -8.04 11.58 -0.40
N CYS A 330 -7.17 11.95 0.56
CA CYS A 330 -5.95 11.20 0.85
C CYS A 330 -5.86 10.62 2.28
N GLY A 331 -6.95 10.64 3.05
CA GLY A 331 -7.03 10.08 4.41
C GLY A 331 -6.16 10.76 5.47
N SER A 332 -5.24 11.66 5.08
CA SER A 332 -4.32 12.33 6.00
C SER A 332 -5.08 13.12 7.08
N PRO A 333 -4.68 13.04 8.36
CA PRO A 333 -5.34 13.77 9.42
C PRO A 333 -5.24 15.29 9.19
N GLN A 334 -6.24 16.02 9.69
CA GLN A 334 -6.17 17.46 9.84
C GLN A 334 -4.88 17.81 10.60
N PRO A 335 -4.01 18.71 10.07
CA PRO A 335 -2.83 19.14 10.79
C PRO A 335 -3.25 19.62 12.18
N ALA A 336 -2.72 18.97 13.22
CA ALA A 336 -3.07 19.29 14.59
C ALA A 336 -2.80 20.79 14.81
N ALA A 337 -3.83 21.54 15.21
CA ALA A 337 -3.74 22.97 15.44
C ALA A 337 -2.72 23.22 16.55
N ARG A 338 -1.46 23.47 16.14
CA ARG A 338 -0.34 23.66 17.06
C ARG A 338 -0.69 24.76 18.03
N ARG A 339 -0.47 24.52 19.33
CA ARG A 339 -0.68 25.56 20.33
C ARG A 339 0.35 26.64 20.06
N LEU A 340 -0.11 27.77 19.50
CA LEU A 340 0.72 28.95 19.19
C LEU A 340 1.27 29.65 20.45
N ARG A 341 1.18 29.03 21.63
CA ARG A 341 1.73 29.49 22.89
C ARG A 341 2.37 28.32 23.64
N CYS A 342 3.63 28.48 24.04
CA CYS A 342 4.34 27.51 24.88
C CYS A 342 3.62 27.35 26.24
N SER A 343 3.24 26.13 26.60
CA SER A 343 2.52 25.81 27.85
C SER A 343 3.35 26.04 29.12
N ASN A 344 4.68 26.08 29.02
CA ASN A 344 5.59 26.20 30.16
C ASN A 344 6.01 27.65 30.47
N CYS A 345 6.26 28.48 29.44
CA CYS A 345 6.73 29.86 29.62
C CYS A 345 5.83 30.94 28.99
N GLY A 346 4.76 30.56 28.29
CA GLY A 346 3.83 31.51 27.67
C GLY A 346 4.34 32.19 26.38
N TRP A 347 5.53 31.84 25.87
CA TRP A 347 6.09 32.36 24.61
C TRP A 347 5.17 32.11 23.40
N GLU A 348 5.06 33.09 22.51
CA GLU A 348 4.32 33.01 21.24
C GLU A 348 5.24 33.34 20.04
N PRO A 349 5.02 32.71 18.86
CA PRO A 349 5.82 32.91 17.67
C PRO A 349 5.43 34.19 16.92
N THR A 350 6.42 34.92 16.40
CA THR A 350 6.21 36.09 15.54
C THR A 350 5.87 35.75 14.09
N ASP A 351 6.20 34.53 13.64
CA ASP A 351 5.77 33.96 12.36
C ASP A 351 5.04 32.63 12.63
N PRO A 352 3.73 32.51 12.34
CA PRO A 352 2.98 31.27 12.54
C PRO A 352 3.30 30.18 11.49
N THR A 353 4.06 30.48 10.43
CA THR A 353 4.36 29.53 9.35
C THR A 353 5.64 28.71 9.60
N HIS A 354 6.65 29.27 10.27
CA HIS A 354 7.93 28.61 10.55
C HIS A 354 8.12 28.27 12.05
N LEU A 355 7.26 27.40 12.57
CA LEU A 355 7.24 27.03 13.99
C LEU A 355 8.33 25.99 14.38
N PRO A 356 9.28 26.33 15.29
CA PRO A 356 10.32 25.40 15.74
C PRO A 356 9.73 24.21 16.51
N LYS A 357 10.50 23.11 16.65
CA LYS A 357 10.09 21.90 17.40
C LYS A 357 10.18 22.05 18.92
N PHE A 358 10.91 23.06 19.40
CA PHE A 358 11.11 23.37 20.82
C PHE A 358 11.02 24.89 21.02
N CYS A 359 10.56 25.32 22.19
CA CYS A 359 10.46 26.72 22.56
C CYS A 359 11.85 27.38 22.65
N PRO A 360 12.12 28.47 21.92
CA PRO A 360 13.42 29.13 21.94
C PRO A 360 13.75 29.82 23.28
N GLN A 361 12.77 30.04 24.16
CA GLN A 361 12.99 30.65 25.48
C GLN A 361 13.22 29.65 26.62
N CYS A 362 12.74 28.40 26.52
CA CYS A 362 12.83 27.44 27.63
C CYS A 362 13.12 25.98 27.23
N GLY A 363 13.37 25.69 25.95
CA GLY A 363 13.70 24.35 25.45
C GLY A 363 12.58 23.30 25.50
N SER A 364 11.43 23.62 26.11
CA SER A 364 10.28 22.71 26.19
C SER A 364 9.65 22.48 24.81
N PRO A 365 9.11 21.29 24.49
CA PRO A 365 8.37 21.04 23.25
C PRO A 365 7.18 22.01 23.04
N LEU A 366 6.78 22.21 21.78
CA LEU A 366 5.66 23.04 21.34
C LEU A 366 4.56 22.19 20.66
#